data_AF-A0A434LQE4-F1
#
_entry.id   AF-A0A434LQE4-F1
#
_cell.length_a   1.000
_cell.length_b   1.000
_cell.length_c   1.000
_cell.angle_alpha   90.00
_cell.angle_beta   90.00
_cell.angle_gamma   90.00
#
_symmetry.space_group_name_H-M   'P 1'
#
loop_
_entity.id
_entity.type
_entity.pdbx_description
1 polymer ?
#
loop_
_entity_poly.entity_id
_entity_poly.type
_entity_poly.pdbx_seq_one_letter_code
_entity_poly.pdbx_strand_id
1 'polypeptide(L)'
;VHDGYMVNLMADNIKLRDRAARIVAAISGRDREDAARLLEKSGGGVKTAILLAAGAASADAAEKILEGTGQKLRPALSAIEGSMGQKASVLKAEPEKGQQGD
;
A
#
# COMPACT_ATOMS: atom_id res chain seq x y z
N VAL A 1 8.96 23.94 -17.93
CA VAL A 1 7.56 24.40 -17.97
C VAL A 1 6.91 23.81 -19.20
N HIS A 2 5.85 23.04 -19.04
CA HIS A 2 4.98 22.57 -20.12
C HIS A 2 3.54 22.91 -19.67
N ASP A 3 2.84 23.73 -20.45
CA ASP A 3 1.40 24.04 -20.32
C ASP A 3 0.87 24.35 -18.91
N GLY A 4 1.54 25.23 -18.14
CA GLY A 4 0.97 25.75 -16.89
C GLY A 4 0.76 24.73 -15.76
N TYR A 5 1.15 23.47 -15.93
CA TYR A 5 1.07 22.46 -14.89
C TYR A 5 2.47 22.15 -14.36
N MET A 6 2.67 22.38 -13.07
CA MET A 6 3.90 22.06 -12.35
C MET A 6 4.11 20.54 -12.31
N VAL A 7 4.97 20.08 -13.21
CA VAL A 7 5.59 18.77 -13.26
C VAL A 7 6.70 18.67 -12.20
N ASN A 8 6.31 18.53 -10.94
CA ASN A 8 7.10 17.84 -9.90
C ASN A 8 6.21 17.59 -8.68
N LEU A 9 5.24 16.70 -8.81
CA LEU A 9 4.22 16.50 -7.80
C LEU A 9 4.54 15.25 -7.00
N MET A 10 5.40 15.42 -5.98
CA MET A 10 5.23 14.68 -4.73
C MET A 10 3.75 14.79 -4.33
N ALA A 11 3.18 13.74 -3.77
CA ALA A 11 1.78 13.70 -3.35
C ALA A 11 1.51 14.60 -2.13
N ASP A 12 1.89 15.87 -2.18
CA ASP A 12 1.69 16.88 -1.14
C ASP A 12 0.37 17.64 -1.27
N ASN A 13 -0.35 17.46 -2.37
CA ASN A 13 -1.68 18.03 -2.52
C ASN A 13 -2.73 17.04 -2.01
N ILE A 14 -3.50 17.43 -0.99
CA ILE A 14 -4.61 16.65 -0.40
C ILE A 14 -5.52 16.03 -1.48
N LYS A 15 -5.74 16.75 -2.59
CA LYS A 15 -6.54 16.30 -3.74
C LYS A 15 -5.95 15.07 -4.47
N LEU A 16 -4.63 14.93 -4.51
CA LEU A 16 -3.95 13.77 -5.09
C LEU A 16 -3.92 12.60 -4.14
N ARG A 17 -3.75 12.87 -2.84
CA ARG A 17 -3.84 11.84 -1.80
C ARG A 17 -5.21 11.21 -1.80
N ASP A 18 -6.26 12.01 -1.97
CA ASP A 18 -7.62 11.48 -2.07
C ASP A 18 -7.83 10.60 -3.31
N ARG A 19 -7.34 11.05 -4.47
CA ARG A 19 -7.39 10.27 -5.70
C ARG A 19 -6.61 8.96 -5.56
N ALA A 20 -5.42 9.04 -4.97
CA ALA A 20 -4.58 7.88 -4.71
C ALA A 20 -5.26 6.90 -3.75
N ALA A 21 -5.85 7.37 -2.65
CA ALA A 21 -6.61 6.54 -1.72
C ALA A 21 -7.79 5.84 -2.40
N ARG A 22 -8.54 6.53 -3.29
CA ARG A 22 -9.61 5.90 -4.08
C ARG A 22 -9.09 4.80 -5.01
N ILE A 23 -7.94 4.99 -5.64
CA ILE A 23 -7.31 3.97 -6.50
C ILE A 23 -6.88 2.76 -5.66
N VAL A 24 -6.23 2.99 -4.52
CA VAL A 24 -5.82 1.92 -3.60
C VAL A 24 -7.04 1.14 -3.12
N ALA A 25 -8.11 1.82 -2.68
CA ALA A 25 -9.36 1.20 -2.25
C ALA A 25 -9.96 0.33 -3.36
N ALA A 26 -10.08 0.86 -4.58
CA ALA A 26 -10.64 0.13 -5.72
C ALA A 26 -9.83 -1.12 -6.12
N ILE A 27 -8.51 -1.09 -5.99
CA ILE A 27 -7.63 -2.22 -6.37
C ILE A 27 -7.51 -3.24 -5.23
N SER A 28 -7.37 -2.77 -3.99
CA SER A 28 -7.18 -3.64 -2.83
C SER A 28 -8.49 -4.17 -2.23
N GLY A 29 -9.64 -3.64 -2.66
CA GLY A 29 -10.95 -3.99 -2.11
C GLY A 29 -11.18 -3.49 -0.69
N ARG A 30 -10.35 -2.56 -0.18
CA ARG A 30 -10.47 -1.99 1.16
C ARG A 30 -11.21 -0.66 1.16
N ASP A 31 -11.70 -0.27 2.33
CA ASP A 31 -12.33 1.03 2.55
C ASP A 31 -11.34 2.19 2.38
N ARG A 32 -11.90 3.38 2.09
CA ARG A 32 -11.14 4.60 1.83
C ARG A 32 -10.24 5.00 3.00
N GLU A 33 -10.68 4.79 4.24
CA GLU A 33 -9.89 5.10 5.43
C GLU A 33 -8.65 4.21 5.54
N ASP A 34 -8.80 2.91 5.30
CA ASP A 34 -7.66 1.99 5.27
C ASP A 34 -6.73 2.28 4.12
N ALA A 35 -7.29 2.57 2.95
CA ALA A 35 -6.51 2.98 1.78
C ALA A 35 -5.70 4.26 2.05
N ALA A 36 -6.28 5.25 2.75
CA ALA A 36 -5.58 6.47 3.14
C ALA A 36 -4.45 6.19 4.14
N ARG A 37 -4.70 5.36 5.17
CA ARG A 37 -3.68 4.93 6.14
C ARG A 37 -2.51 4.20 5.46
N LEU A 38 -2.81 3.31 4.53
CA LEU A 38 -1.79 2.57 3.77
C LEU A 38 -1.02 3.48 2.82
N LEU A 39 -1.69 4.45 2.21
CA LEU A 39 -1.06 5.46 1.37
C LEU A 39 -0.09 6.33 2.18
N GLU A 40 -0.45 6.73 3.39
CA GLU A 40 0.44 7.47 4.29
C GLU A 40 1.66 6.64 4.70
N LYS A 41 1.44 5.38 5.12
CA LYS A 41 2.52 4.44 5.44
C LYS A 41 3.47 4.17 4.26
N SER A 42 2.97 4.31 3.04
CA SER A 42 3.74 4.15 1.82
C SER A 42 4.47 5.41 1.34
N GLY A 43 4.41 6.51 2.10
CA GLY A 43 4.99 7.80 1.69
C GLY A 43 4.26 8.43 0.49
N GLY A 44 3.00 8.06 0.24
CA GLY A 44 2.23 8.53 -0.92
C GLY A 44 2.29 7.60 -2.16
N GLY A 45 3.03 6.49 -2.10
CA GLY A 45 3.18 5.55 -3.20
C GLY A 45 2.00 4.59 -3.36
N VAL A 46 1.17 4.78 -4.40
CA VAL A 46 -0.02 3.95 -4.67
C VAL A 46 0.31 2.45 -4.78
N LYS A 47 1.38 2.08 -5.50
CA LYS A 47 1.78 0.67 -5.68
C LYS A 47 2.21 0.05 -4.36
N THR A 48 3.03 0.76 -3.61
CA THR A 48 3.51 0.36 -2.28
C THR A 48 2.33 0.19 -1.31
N ALA A 49 1.37 1.11 -1.32
CA ALA A 49 0.14 1.01 -0.53
C ALA A 49 -0.72 -0.21 -0.89
N ILE A 50 -0.85 -0.54 -2.18
CA ILE A 50 -1.56 -1.75 -2.65
C ILE A 50 -0.85 -3.02 -2.17
N LEU A 51 0.49 -3.06 -2.22
CA LEU A 51 1.26 -4.20 -1.72
C LEU A 51 1.17 -4.36 -0.21
N LEU A 52 1.16 -3.25 0.54
CA LEU A 52 0.87 -3.26 1.98
C LEU A 52 -0.54 -3.81 2.25
N ALA A 53 -1.54 -3.41 1.45
CA ALA A 53 -2.90 -3.94 1.55
C ALA A 53 -2.97 -5.45 1.28
N ALA A 54 -2.14 -5.93 0.35
CA ALA A 54 -2.00 -7.33 -0.02
C ALA A 54 -1.20 -8.17 0.98
N GLY A 55 -0.58 -7.56 1.99
CA GLY A 55 0.12 -8.26 3.06
C GLY A 55 1.65 -8.12 3.06
N ALA A 56 2.21 -7.14 2.35
CA ALA A 56 3.62 -6.79 2.50
C ALA A 56 3.91 -6.38 3.96
N ALA A 57 5.08 -6.80 4.47
CA ALA A 57 5.45 -6.59 5.87
C ALA A 57 5.70 -5.11 6.23
N SER A 58 6.19 -4.32 5.28
CA SER A 58 6.55 -2.91 5.46
C SER A 58 6.64 -2.21 4.10
N ALA A 59 6.70 -0.87 4.11
CA ALA A 59 6.83 -0.08 2.89
C ALA A 59 8.15 -0.40 2.16
N ASP A 60 9.26 -0.53 2.90
CA ASP A 60 10.57 -0.97 2.37
C ASP A 60 10.50 -2.35 1.71
N ALA A 61 9.80 -3.32 2.34
CA ALA A 61 9.64 -4.65 1.76
C ALA A 61 8.81 -4.59 0.47
N ALA A 62 7.72 -3.81 0.45
CA ALA A 62 6.93 -3.58 -0.74
C ALA A 62 7.75 -2.92 -1.86
N GLU A 63 8.61 -1.96 -1.51
CA GLU A 63 9.49 -1.27 -2.46
C GLU A 63 10.51 -2.22 -3.09
N LYS A 64 11.19 -3.03 -2.28
CA LYS A 64 12.11 -4.07 -2.78
C LYS A 64 11.43 -5.07 -3.71
N ILE A 65 10.19 -5.46 -3.41
CA ILE A 65 9.41 -6.35 -4.30
C ILE A 65 9.09 -5.61 -5.61
N LEU A 66 8.74 -4.32 -5.57
CA LEU A 66 8.53 -3.53 -6.78
C LEU A 66 9.81 -3.41 -7.60
N GLU A 67 10.95 -3.12 -6.97
CA GLU A 67 12.25 -3.05 -7.66
C GLU A 67 12.60 -4.38 -8.34
N GLY A 68 12.49 -5.50 -7.60
CA GLY A 68 12.76 -6.84 -8.13
C GLY A 68 11.82 -7.27 -9.27
N THR A 69 10.65 -6.64 -9.40
CA THR A 69 9.67 -6.92 -10.46
C THR A 69 9.67 -5.87 -11.57
N GLY A 70 10.61 -4.91 -11.55
CA GLY A 70 10.69 -3.84 -12.53
C GLY A 70 9.51 -2.86 -12.44
N GLN A 71 9.08 -2.54 -11.22
CA GLN A 71 7.99 -1.62 -10.89
C GLN A 71 6.60 -2.07 -11.40
N LYS A 72 6.42 -3.38 -11.62
CA LYS A 72 5.18 -3.97 -12.14
C LYS A 72 4.31 -4.52 -11.01
N LEU A 73 3.08 -4.02 -10.88
CA LEU A 73 2.19 -4.36 -9.77
C LEU A 73 1.72 -5.82 -9.77
N ARG A 74 1.34 -6.38 -10.93
CA ARG A 74 0.88 -7.77 -11.06
C ARG A 74 1.90 -8.80 -10.54
N PRO A 75 3.14 -8.84 -11.04
CA PRO A 75 4.13 -9.79 -10.53
C PRO A 75 4.51 -9.50 -9.06
N ALA A 76 4.47 -8.25 -8.61
CA ALA A 76 4.68 -7.93 -7.21
C ALA A 76 3.59 -8.52 -6.29
N LEU A 77 2.33 -8.47 -6.70
CA LEU A 77 1.22 -9.11 -5.99
C LEU A 77 1.38 -10.63 -5.96
N SER A 78 1.71 -11.25 -7.11
CA SER A 78 1.95 -12.69 -7.15
C SER A 78 3.14 -13.12 -6.29
N ALA A 79 4.18 -12.29 -6.17
CA ALA A 79 5.30 -12.54 -5.27
C ALA A 79 4.87 -12.50 -3.79
N ILE A 80 3.94 -11.61 -3.42
CA ILE A 80 3.36 -11.58 -2.07
C ILE A 80 2.47 -12.79 -1.84
N GLU A 81 1.57 -13.14 -2.77
CA GLU A 81 0.68 -14.31 -2.64
C GLU A 81 1.48 -15.62 -2.54
N GLY A 82 2.53 -15.77 -3.36
CA GLY A 82 3.43 -16.92 -3.31
C GLY A 82 4.26 -16.99 -2.01
N SER A 83 4.54 -15.84 -1.39
CA SER A 83 5.21 -15.75 -0.08
C SER A 83 4.23 -15.97 1.08
N MET A 84 2.97 -15.53 0.94
CA MET A 84 1.87 -15.75 1.89
C MET A 84 1.54 -17.24 2.02
N GLY A 85 1.65 -18.01 0.93
CA GLY A 85 1.55 -19.48 0.96
C GLY A 85 2.59 -20.15 1.86
N GLN A 86 3.74 -19.51 2.12
CA GLN A 86 4.77 -19.99 3.07
C GLN A 86 4.61 -19.37 4.46
N LYS A 87 4.19 -18.11 4.57
CA LYS A 87 3.99 -17.40 5.84
C LYS A 87 2.71 -17.79 6.59
N ALA A 88 1.63 -18.15 5.90
CA ALA A 88 0.37 -18.58 6.52
C ALA A 88 0.55 -19.85 7.39
N SER A 89 1.57 -20.66 7.11
CA SER A 89 1.95 -21.82 7.93
C SER A 89 2.64 -21.45 9.25
N VAL A 90 3.08 -20.19 9.44
CA VAL A 90 3.88 -19.75 10.60
C VAL A 90 3.14 -18.74 11.49
N LEU A 91 2.16 -18.02 10.96
CA LEU A 91 1.47 -16.92 11.67
C LEU A 91 0.03 -17.28 12.05
N LYS A 92 -0.12 -18.32 12.87
CA LYS A 92 -1.27 -18.46 13.78
C LYS A 92 -0.82 -18.06 15.18
N ALA A 93 -0.58 -16.77 15.38
CA ALA A 93 -0.38 -16.16 16.68
C ALA A 93 -1.27 -14.93 16.76
N GLU A 94 -2.50 -15.26 17.14
CA GLU A 94 -3.47 -14.57 17.99
C GLU A 94 -3.39 -13.07 18.33
N PRO A 95 -4.55 -12.51 18.75
CA PRO A 95 -4.90 -11.10 18.72
C PRO A 95 -4.77 -10.41 20.09
N GLU A 96 -5.45 -9.27 20.24
CA GLU A 96 -5.70 -8.48 21.46
C GLU A 96 -4.58 -7.50 21.88
N LYS A 97 -4.83 -6.33 22.52
CA LYS A 97 -6.02 -5.81 23.22
C LYS A 97 -5.86 -4.29 23.50
N GLY A 98 -6.99 -3.63 23.80
CA GLY A 98 -7.09 -2.53 24.78
C GLY A 98 -7.53 -1.19 24.19
N GLN A 99 -8.47 -0.41 24.74
CA GLN A 99 -9.18 -0.46 26.02
C GLN A 99 -10.30 0.61 25.98
N GLN A 100 -11.39 0.36 26.73
CA GLN A 100 -12.53 1.25 27.05
C GLN A 100 -12.16 2.54 27.84
N GLY A 101 -13.09 3.51 27.86
CA GLY A 101 -13.26 4.58 28.87
C GLY A 101 -13.12 5.99 28.27
N ASP A 102 -14.03 6.96 28.43
CA ASP A 102 -15.10 7.23 29.43
C ASP A 102 -16.35 7.82 28.73
#